data_AF-K1UGA2-F1
#
_entry.id   AF-K1UGA2-F1
#
_cell.length_a   1.000
_cell.length_b   1.000
_cell.length_c   1.000
_cell.angle_alpha   90.00
_cell.angle_beta   90.00
_cell.angle_gamma   90.00
#
_symmetry.space_group_name_H-M   'P 1'
#
loop_
_entity.id
_entity.type
_entity.pdbx_description
1 polymer ?
#
loop_
_entity_poly.entity_id
_entity_poly.type
_entity_poly.pdbx_seq_one_letter_code
_entity_poly.pdbx_strand_id
1 'polypeptide(L)'
;MIGGSGSGKTRFFVKPNLMQLHSSYVLTDPKGTVLIECGKLLQRAGYRIKVLNTINFKKSMHYNPFVYIRSEKDILKLVNTLIANTKGEGEKSAEDFWVKAERLLYCALVGYIWYEAPAEEMNFITLLELINASEAREDDEEYQSPVDLLFADLEERDPDHFAVKQYRKYKLAAGKTAKSILISCGARLAPFDIKELRDLMSYDELELDTLGDRKTALFLIMSDTDSTFNFVIAMLQSQLFNLLCDKADDEYGGKLPVHVRCLLDEFANIGQIPQFEKLIATIRSREISASIILQSQSQLKSHLQGRGRNHT
;
A
#
# COMPACT_ATOMS: atom_id res chain seq x y z
N MET A 1 22.78 -0.20 5.08
CA MET A 1 23.93 -1.06 4.74
C MET A 1 24.00 -1.19 3.23
N ILE A 2 25.20 -1.13 2.65
CA ILE A 2 25.41 -1.25 1.20
C ILE A 2 26.40 -2.38 0.96
N GLY A 3 26.06 -3.31 0.08
CA GLY A 3 26.96 -4.38 -0.33
C GLY A 3 26.44 -5.12 -1.56
N GLY A 4 27.32 -5.43 -2.51
CA GLY A 4 26.93 -6.05 -3.78
C GLY A 4 26.20 -7.40 -3.63
N SER A 5 25.70 -7.95 -4.74
CA SER A 5 25.16 -9.32 -4.73
C SER A 5 26.21 -10.32 -4.21
N GLY A 6 25.79 -11.31 -3.42
CA GLY A 6 26.68 -12.31 -2.83
C GLY A 6 27.53 -11.84 -1.63
N SER A 7 27.49 -10.56 -1.23
CA SER A 7 28.26 -10.04 -0.09
C SER A 7 27.83 -10.55 1.30
N GLY A 8 26.84 -11.44 1.37
CA GLY A 8 26.39 -12.05 2.62
C GLY A 8 25.56 -11.12 3.51
N LYS A 9 24.96 -10.05 2.96
CA LYS A 9 24.10 -9.09 3.69
C LYS A 9 23.09 -9.76 4.62
N THR A 10 22.34 -10.72 4.08
CA THR A 10 21.34 -11.48 4.84
C THR A 10 21.98 -12.29 5.97
N ARG A 11 23.11 -12.95 5.70
CA ARG A 11 23.82 -13.81 6.67
C ARG A 11 24.49 -13.02 7.80
N PHE A 12 25.14 -11.91 7.47
CA PHE A 12 25.98 -11.18 8.43
C PHE A 12 25.27 -10.00 9.09
N PHE A 13 24.13 -9.54 8.55
CA PHE A 13 23.39 -8.41 9.11
C PHE A 13 21.95 -8.76 9.43
N VAL A 14 21.15 -9.23 8.46
CA VAL A 14 19.71 -9.47 8.70
C VAL A 14 19.49 -10.54 9.77
N LYS A 15 20.06 -11.74 9.59
CA LYS A 15 19.87 -12.84 10.54
C LYS A 15 20.40 -12.53 11.94
N PRO A 16 21.63 -12.00 12.14
CA PRO A 16 22.10 -11.70 13.50
C PRO A 16 21.25 -10.67 14.21
N ASN A 17 20.72 -9.66 13.50
CA ASN A 17 19.82 -8.66 14.09
C ASN A 17 18.44 -9.23 14.43
N LEU A 18 17.92 -10.15 13.61
CA LEU A 18 16.66 -10.86 13.87
C LEU A 18 16.78 -11.82 15.07
N MET A 19 17.92 -12.51 15.19
CA MET A 19 18.20 -13.50 16.24
C MET A 19 18.43 -12.89 17.63
N GLN A 20 18.42 -11.55 17.76
CA GLN A 20 18.50 -10.90 19.07
C GLN A 20 17.17 -10.92 19.84
N LEU A 21 16.04 -11.13 19.17
CA LEU A 21 14.72 -11.37 19.78
C LEU A 21 14.23 -10.28 20.76
N HIS A 22 14.71 -9.04 20.61
CA HIS A 22 14.43 -7.94 21.54
C HIS A 22 13.29 -7.02 21.07
N SER A 23 12.88 -7.11 19.80
CA SER A 23 11.94 -6.19 19.15
C SER A 23 10.90 -6.93 18.33
N SER A 24 9.82 -6.26 17.93
CA SER A 24 9.05 -6.69 16.77
C SER A 24 9.85 -6.45 15.50
N TYR A 25 9.64 -7.26 14.47
CA TYR A 25 10.42 -7.19 13.23
C TYR A 25 9.50 -7.11 12.02
N VAL A 26 9.89 -6.29 11.05
CA VAL A 26 9.29 -6.23 9.71
C VAL A 26 10.41 -6.47 8.74
N LEU A 27 10.32 -7.50 7.91
CA LEU A 27 11.41 -7.89 7.02
C LEU A 27 10.90 -7.97 5.60
N THR A 28 11.64 -7.37 4.66
CA THR A 28 11.54 -7.79 3.26
C THR A 28 12.51 -8.92 3.03
N ASP A 29 12.01 -9.99 2.42
CA ASP A 29 12.73 -11.24 2.20
C ASP A 29 12.59 -11.66 0.74
N PRO A 30 13.44 -11.13 -0.16
CA PRO A 30 13.31 -11.35 -1.60
C PRO A 30 13.40 -12.82 -2.03
N LYS A 31 13.93 -13.68 -1.15
CA LYS A 31 14.15 -15.12 -1.44
C LYS A 31 13.30 -16.03 -0.56
N GLY A 32 12.56 -15.48 0.39
CA GLY A 32 11.80 -16.24 1.39
C GLY A 32 12.65 -17.12 2.31
N THR A 33 13.98 -16.96 2.31
CA THR A 33 14.89 -17.86 3.03
C THR A 33 14.96 -17.51 4.50
N VAL A 34 14.82 -16.24 4.87
CA VAL A 34 14.93 -15.78 6.26
C VAL A 34 13.81 -16.37 7.10
N LEU A 35 12.58 -16.44 6.56
CA LEU A 35 11.47 -17.10 7.24
C LEU A 35 11.76 -18.59 7.51
N ILE A 36 12.29 -19.31 6.52
CA ILE A 36 12.59 -20.75 6.65
C ILE A 36 13.68 -20.99 7.70
N GLU A 37 14.72 -20.16 7.71
CA GLU A 37 15.90 -20.35 8.53
C GLU A 37 15.74 -19.82 9.97
N CYS A 38 14.97 -18.74 10.15
CA CYS A 38 14.83 -18.07 11.45
C CYS A 38 13.40 -18.14 12.04
N GLY A 39 12.38 -18.52 11.26
CA GLY A 39 10.98 -18.52 11.70
C GLY A 39 10.73 -19.40 12.92
N LYS A 40 11.33 -20.61 12.96
CA LYS A 40 11.21 -21.52 14.11
C LYS A 40 11.83 -20.95 15.39
N LEU A 41 12.91 -20.17 15.28
CA LEU A 41 13.52 -19.49 16.43
C LEU A 41 12.55 -18.46 17.00
N LEU A 42 11.99 -17.60 16.14
CA LEU A 42 11.03 -16.57 16.55
C LEU A 42 9.77 -17.18 17.18
N GLN A 43 9.24 -18.25 16.58
CA GLN A 43 8.09 -18.97 17.12
C GLN A 43 8.37 -19.52 18.53
N ARG A 44 9.53 -20.14 18.75
CA ARG A 44 9.95 -20.63 20.08
C ARG A 44 10.14 -19.50 21.09
N ALA A 45 10.51 -18.30 20.63
CA ALA A 45 10.64 -17.10 21.44
C ALA A 45 9.30 -16.37 21.68
N GLY A 46 8.17 -16.97 21.27
CA GLY A 46 6.82 -16.44 21.54
C GLY A 46 6.35 -15.36 20.56
N TYR A 47 7.02 -15.19 19.41
CA TYR A 47 6.58 -14.23 18.40
C TYR A 47 5.31 -14.68 17.69
N ARG A 48 4.42 -13.72 17.41
CA ARG A 48 3.41 -13.89 16.36
C ARG A 48 4.10 -13.77 15.01
N ILE A 49 4.03 -14.81 14.19
CA ILE A 49 4.60 -14.80 12.84
C ILE A 49 3.50 -14.40 11.86
N LYS A 50 3.76 -13.37 11.06
CA LYS A 50 2.89 -12.89 9.99
C LYS A 50 3.64 -12.95 8.67
N VAL A 51 2.97 -13.33 7.58
CA VAL A 51 3.61 -13.52 6.29
C VAL A 51 2.73 -12.96 5.18
N LEU A 52 3.24 -11.99 4.43
CA LEU A 52 2.69 -11.62 3.13
C LEU A 52 3.64 -12.15 2.06
N ASN A 53 3.15 -12.99 1.14
CA ASN A 53 3.94 -13.63 0.12
C ASN A 53 3.37 -13.37 -1.27
N THR A 54 4.02 -12.46 -2.01
CA THR A 54 3.63 -12.10 -3.37
C THR A 54 4.30 -12.94 -4.45
N ILE A 55 5.14 -13.92 -4.07
CA ILE A 55 5.66 -14.95 -4.97
C ILE A 55 4.70 -16.15 -5.03
N ASN A 56 4.20 -16.57 -3.86
CA ASN A 56 3.28 -17.69 -3.73
C ASN A 56 2.13 -17.33 -2.78
N PHE A 57 1.04 -16.85 -3.37
CA PHE A 57 -0.16 -16.42 -2.65
C PHE A 57 -0.75 -17.51 -1.75
N LYS A 58 -0.62 -18.80 -2.12
CA LYS A 58 -1.09 -19.94 -1.30
C LYS A 58 -0.33 -20.11 0.02
N LYS A 59 0.83 -19.46 0.16
CA LYS A 59 1.67 -19.44 1.36
C LYS A 59 1.69 -18.05 2.00
N SER A 60 0.67 -17.25 1.74
CA SER A 60 0.50 -15.91 2.27
C SER A 60 -0.68 -15.86 3.24
N MET A 61 -0.62 -14.91 4.15
CA MET A 61 -1.79 -14.38 4.85
C MET A 61 -2.47 -13.32 3.99
N HIS A 62 -3.72 -13.02 4.30
CA HIS A 62 -4.55 -12.05 3.59
C HIS A 62 -4.31 -10.62 4.10
N TYR A 63 -4.38 -9.65 3.19
CA TYR A 63 -4.15 -8.24 3.46
C TYR A 63 -5.25 -7.39 2.84
N ASN A 64 -6.10 -6.80 3.68
CA ASN A 64 -7.13 -5.87 3.22
C ASN A 64 -6.83 -4.43 3.68
N PRO A 65 -6.50 -3.51 2.75
CA PRO A 65 -6.17 -2.13 3.09
C PRO A 65 -7.31 -1.34 3.74
N PHE A 66 -8.57 -1.70 3.50
CA PHE A 66 -9.73 -0.98 4.04
C PHE A 66 -9.84 -1.11 5.57
N VAL A 67 -9.37 -2.24 6.13
CA VAL A 67 -9.36 -2.49 7.58
C VAL A 67 -8.55 -1.43 8.35
N TYR A 68 -7.63 -0.76 7.65
CA TYR A 68 -6.69 0.21 8.21
C TYR A 68 -7.05 1.68 7.91
N ILE A 69 -8.19 1.93 7.26
CA ILE A 69 -8.67 3.30 7.04
C ILE A 69 -9.40 3.75 8.32
N ARG A 70 -8.96 4.89 8.87
CA ARG A 70 -9.56 5.53 10.05
C ARG A 70 -10.05 6.95 9.78
N SER A 71 -9.66 7.51 8.64
CA SER A 71 -9.99 8.88 8.26
C SER A 71 -9.92 9.09 6.75
N GLU A 72 -10.50 10.18 6.27
CA GLU A 72 -10.40 10.63 4.87
C GLU A 72 -8.93 10.89 4.44
N LYS A 73 -8.08 11.28 5.39
CA LYS A 73 -6.64 11.43 5.15
C LYS A 73 -6.02 10.09 4.76
N ASP A 74 -6.49 8.98 5.32
CA ASP A 74 -5.96 7.66 5.01
C ASP A 74 -6.44 7.16 3.65
N ILE A 75 -7.66 7.53 3.23
CA ILE A 75 -8.12 7.32 1.85
C ILE A 75 -7.15 7.99 0.88
N LEU A 76 -6.82 9.28 1.10
CA LEU A 76 -5.88 10.01 0.25
C LEU A 76 -4.48 9.36 0.24
N LYS A 77 -3.97 8.92 1.40
CA LYS A 77 -2.67 8.22 1.47
C LYS A 77 -2.71 6.91 0.69
N LEU A 78 -3.77 6.11 0.83
CA LEU A 78 -3.94 4.82 0.16
C LEU A 78 -3.98 5.01 -1.36
N VAL A 79 -4.85 5.91 -1.85
CA VAL A 79 -5.00 6.19 -3.29
C VAL A 79 -3.70 6.74 -3.89
N ASN A 80 -3.04 7.68 -3.21
CA ASN A 80 -1.75 8.19 -3.69
C ASN A 80 -0.68 7.10 -3.74
N THR A 81 -0.66 6.18 -2.77
CA THR A 81 0.28 5.05 -2.75
C THR A 81 -0.01 4.09 -3.90
N LEU A 82 -1.28 3.76 -4.14
CA LEU A 82 -1.71 2.91 -5.25
C LEU A 82 -1.28 3.50 -6.61
N ILE A 83 -1.59 4.76 -6.87
CA ILE A 83 -1.24 5.43 -8.13
C ILE A 83 0.28 5.49 -8.32
N ALA A 84 1.03 5.82 -7.27
CA ALA A 84 2.49 5.93 -7.33
C ALA A 84 3.19 4.60 -7.64
N ASN A 85 2.55 3.48 -7.30
CA ASN A 85 3.12 2.13 -7.45
C ASN A 85 2.54 1.32 -8.61
N THR A 86 1.54 1.85 -9.31
CA THR A 86 0.95 1.25 -10.53
C THR A 86 1.25 2.07 -11.78
N LYS A 87 2.17 3.04 -11.68
CA LYS A 87 2.59 3.89 -12.78
C LYS A 87 3.57 3.14 -13.68
N GLY A 88 3.35 3.15 -15.00
CA GLY A 88 4.31 2.62 -15.98
C GLY A 88 5.61 3.42 -16.01
N GLU A 89 6.74 2.77 -16.31
CA GLU A 89 8.02 3.46 -16.47
C GLU A 89 8.03 4.31 -17.76
N GLY A 90 8.24 5.63 -17.64
CA GLY A 90 8.64 6.49 -18.77
C GLY A 90 7.75 7.69 -19.12
N GLU A 91 6.56 7.82 -18.54
CA GLU A 91 5.64 8.92 -18.88
C GLU A 91 5.89 10.15 -17.97
N LYS A 92 5.98 11.36 -18.56
CA LYS A 92 6.55 12.53 -17.87
C LYS A 92 5.85 13.89 -18.04
N SER A 93 4.79 14.05 -18.83
CA SER A 93 4.20 15.39 -18.99
C SER A 93 2.69 15.47 -19.24
N ALA A 94 2.07 14.47 -19.89
CA ALA A 94 0.61 14.42 -20.07
C ALA A 94 -0.14 13.79 -18.87
N GLU A 95 0.58 13.20 -17.92
CA GLU A 95 0.00 12.39 -16.83
C GLU A 95 -0.62 13.17 -15.69
N ASP A 96 -0.25 14.44 -15.47
CA ASP A 96 -0.69 15.16 -14.26
C ASP A 96 -2.21 15.39 -14.27
N PHE A 97 -2.81 15.58 -15.45
CA PHE A 97 -4.27 15.63 -15.58
C PHE A 97 -4.92 14.28 -15.26
N TRP A 98 -4.45 13.20 -15.90
CA TRP A 98 -5.02 11.86 -15.71
C TRP A 98 -4.86 11.40 -14.26
N VAL A 99 -3.67 11.55 -13.68
CA VAL A 99 -3.41 11.22 -12.27
C VAL A 99 -4.30 12.01 -11.31
N LYS A 100 -4.56 13.29 -11.59
CA LYS A 100 -5.51 14.08 -10.79
C LYS A 100 -6.92 13.54 -10.90
N ALA A 101 -7.37 13.20 -12.10
CA ALA A 101 -8.72 12.70 -12.35
C ALA A 101 -8.92 11.28 -11.79
N GLU A 102 -7.96 10.39 -11.99
CA GLU A 102 -7.91 9.04 -11.38
C GLU A 102 -7.99 9.15 -9.86
N ARG A 103 -7.24 10.07 -9.25
CA ARG A 103 -7.29 10.29 -7.81
C ARG A 103 -8.68 10.73 -7.34
N LEU A 104 -9.36 11.61 -8.08
CA LEU A 104 -10.73 12.01 -7.74
C LEU A 104 -11.67 10.80 -7.74
N LEU A 105 -11.64 10.00 -8.81
CA LEU A 105 -12.48 8.82 -8.92
C LEU A 105 -12.15 7.78 -7.84
N TYR A 106 -10.88 7.43 -7.66
CA TYR A 106 -10.47 6.48 -6.63
C TYR A 106 -10.83 6.94 -5.22
N CYS A 107 -10.63 8.23 -4.88
CA CYS A 107 -11.02 8.73 -3.56
C CYS A 107 -12.53 8.70 -3.37
N ALA A 108 -13.30 8.97 -4.42
CA ALA A 108 -14.75 8.84 -4.38
C ALA A 108 -15.16 7.39 -4.09
N LEU A 109 -14.68 6.43 -4.89
CA LEU A 109 -15.08 5.03 -4.79
C LEU A 109 -14.58 4.37 -3.49
N VAL A 110 -13.32 4.59 -3.11
CA VAL A 110 -12.78 4.09 -1.83
C VAL A 110 -13.52 4.72 -0.65
N GLY A 111 -13.86 6.02 -0.74
CA GLY A 111 -14.68 6.68 0.27
C GLY A 111 -16.08 6.10 0.36
N TYR A 112 -16.74 5.87 -0.77
CA TYR A 112 -18.06 5.24 -0.81
C TYR A 112 -18.02 3.85 -0.17
N ILE A 113 -17.07 3.00 -0.57
CA ILE A 113 -16.92 1.65 0.01
C ILE A 113 -16.67 1.74 1.52
N TRP A 114 -15.81 2.65 1.97
CA TRP A 114 -15.46 2.76 3.37
C TRP A 114 -16.60 3.27 4.27
N TYR A 115 -17.45 4.17 3.76
CA TYR A 115 -18.56 4.73 4.52
C TYR A 115 -19.85 3.90 4.42
N GLU A 116 -20.16 3.36 3.23
CA GLU A 116 -21.50 2.83 2.92
C GLU A 116 -21.54 1.31 2.69
N ALA A 117 -20.43 0.68 2.29
CA ALA A 117 -20.45 -0.76 2.00
C ALA A 117 -20.47 -1.60 3.28
N PRO A 118 -21.16 -2.77 3.26
CA PRO A 118 -21.08 -3.72 4.37
C PRO A 118 -19.66 -4.26 4.53
N ALA A 119 -19.30 -4.70 5.74
CA ALA A 119 -17.93 -5.04 6.10
C ALA A 119 -17.28 -6.11 5.19
N GLU A 120 -18.08 -7.06 4.71
CA GLU A 120 -17.68 -8.11 3.77
C GLU A 120 -17.31 -7.59 2.36
N GLU A 121 -17.84 -6.43 1.97
CA GLU A 121 -17.60 -5.77 0.68
C GLU A 121 -16.56 -4.65 0.79
N MET A 122 -16.01 -4.39 1.98
CA MET A 122 -14.97 -3.38 2.16
C MET A 122 -13.60 -3.87 1.65
N ASN A 123 -13.45 -4.09 0.35
CA ASN A 123 -12.23 -4.65 -0.22
C ASN A 123 -11.98 -4.15 -1.67
N PHE A 124 -10.82 -4.53 -2.23
CA PHE A 124 -10.44 -4.10 -3.59
C PHE A 124 -11.28 -4.76 -4.69
N ILE A 125 -11.94 -5.88 -4.44
CA ILE A 125 -12.83 -6.54 -5.40
C ILE A 125 -14.02 -5.62 -5.68
N THR A 126 -14.64 -5.09 -4.64
CA THR A 126 -15.74 -4.13 -4.76
C THR A 126 -15.30 -2.84 -5.45
N LEU A 127 -14.06 -2.38 -5.22
CA LEU A 127 -13.49 -1.25 -5.97
C LEU A 127 -13.43 -1.52 -7.48
N LEU A 128 -13.00 -2.72 -7.89
CA LEU A 128 -12.99 -3.12 -9.30
C LEU A 128 -14.41 -3.18 -9.88
N GLU A 129 -15.35 -3.75 -9.14
CA GLU A 129 -16.75 -3.84 -9.55
C GLU A 129 -17.37 -2.47 -9.77
N LEU A 130 -17.15 -1.52 -8.84
CA LEU A 130 -17.60 -0.14 -9.00
C LEU A 130 -16.97 0.55 -10.21
N ILE A 131 -15.69 0.34 -10.49
CA ILE A 131 -15.04 0.90 -11.70
C ILE A 131 -15.68 0.33 -12.96
N ASN A 132 -15.91 -0.98 -13.01
CA ASN A 132 -16.56 -1.64 -14.14
C ASN A 132 -18.02 -1.19 -14.32
N ALA A 133 -18.71 -0.87 -13.22
CA ALA A 133 -20.07 -0.35 -13.22
C ALA A 133 -20.16 1.17 -13.46
N SER A 134 -19.05 1.90 -13.55
CA SER A 134 -19.02 3.35 -13.76
C SER A 134 -19.04 3.74 -15.25
N GLU A 135 -19.76 3.00 -16.11
CA GLU A 135 -19.75 3.20 -17.57
C GLU A 135 -20.06 4.65 -17.97
N ALA A 136 -19.30 5.20 -18.93
CA ALA A 136 -19.55 6.52 -19.52
C ALA A 136 -19.82 6.41 -21.03
N ARG A 137 -20.84 7.14 -21.52
CA ARG A 137 -21.19 7.22 -22.93
C ARG A 137 -20.72 8.55 -23.53
N GLU A 138 -20.21 8.51 -24.77
CA GLU A 138 -19.67 9.69 -25.44
C GLU A 138 -20.78 10.58 -26.03
N ASP A 139 -21.84 9.95 -26.55
CA ASP A 139 -22.91 10.64 -27.30
C ASP A 139 -24.19 10.85 -26.46
N ASP A 140 -24.14 10.55 -25.17
CA ASP A 140 -25.29 10.60 -24.26
C ASP A 140 -24.83 11.10 -22.88
N GLU A 141 -24.85 12.42 -22.70
CA GLU A 141 -24.48 13.07 -21.43
C GLU A 141 -25.54 12.90 -20.33
N GLU A 142 -26.77 12.52 -20.70
CA GLU A 142 -27.86 12.25 -19.74
C GLU A 142 -27.79 10.82 -19.18
N TYR A 143 -26.98 9.94 -19.79
CA TYR A 143 -26.77 8.58 -19.30
C TYR A 143 -26.23 8.59 -17.87
N GLN A 144 -26.89 7.81 -17.01
CA GLN A 144 -26.46 7.52 -15.65
C GLN A 144 -26.05 6.06 -15.53
N SER A 145 -24.81 5.82 -15.13
CA SER A 145 -24.34 4.50 -14.74
C SER A 145 -24.95 4.06 -13.40
N PRO A 146 -24.91 2.75 -13.07
CA PRO A 146 -25.27 2.30 -11.72
C PRO A 146 -24.56 3.07 -10.61
N VAL A 147 -23.28 3.43 -10.81
CA VAL A 147 -22.51 4.20 -9.83
C VAL A 147 -23.00 5.64 -9.74
N ASP A 148 -23.41 6.27 -10.85
CA ASP A 148 -24.04 7.60 -10.80
C ASP A 148 -25.29 7.61 -9.90
N LEU A 149 -26.11 6.56 -9.98
CA LEU A 149 -27.30 6.42 -9.15
C LEU A 149 -26.96 6.22 -7.66
N LEU A 150 -25.92 5.42 -7.35
CA LEU A 150 -25.45 5.23 -5.97
C LEU A 150 -24.98 6.56 -5.36
N PHE A 151 -24.22 7.35 -6.11
CA PHE A 151 -23.74 8.64 -5.63
C PHE A 151 -24.85 9.69 -5.55
N ALA A 152 -25.86 9.64 -6.43
CA ALA A 152 -27.03 10.52 -6.34
C ALA A 152 -27.86 10.24 -5.08
N ASP A 153 -28.10 8.96 -4.74
CA ASP A 153 -28.78 8.59 -3.48
C ASP A 153 -27.99 9.07 -2.26
N LEU A 154 -26.67 8.84 -2.26
CA LEU A 154 -25.81 9.29 -1.17
C LEU A 154 -25.78 10.82 -1.06
N GLU A 155 -25.79 11.54 -2.19
CA GLU A 155 -25.84 13.00 -2.23
C GLU A 155 -27.17 13.57 -1.72
N GLU A 156 -28.29 12.88 -1.96
CA GLU A 156 -29.60 13.26 -1.42
C GLU A 156 -29.61 13.13 0.12
N ARG A 157 -28.99 12.08 0.65
CA ARG A 157 -28.89 11.82 2.10
C ARG A 157 -27.87 12.73 2.80
N ASP A 158 -26.68 12.90 2.22
CA ASP A 158 -25.58 13.70 2.75
C ASP A 158 -24.81 14.42 1.61
N PRO A 159 -25.24 15.64 1.24
CA PRO A 159 -24.58 16.44 0.20
C PRO A 159 -23.14 16.84 0.53
N ASP A 160 -22.77 16.82 1.81
CA ASP A 160 -21.46 17.21 2.31
C ASP A 160 -20.50 16.03 2.48
N HIS A 161 -20.95 14.81 2.17
CA HIS A 161 -20.17 13.59 2.25
C HIS A 161 -18.89 13.65 1.42
N PHE A 162 -17.77 13.16 1.97
CA PHE A 162 -16.47 13.21 1.29
C PHE A 162 -16.49 12.51 -0.07
N ALA A 163 -17.06 11.30 -0.14
CA ALA A 163 -17.13 10.54 -1.38
C ALA A 163 -17.90 11.31 -2.47
N VAL A 164 -19.04 11.91 -2.12
CA VAL A 164 -19.88 12.74 -3.01
C VAL A 164 -19.09 13.93 -3.51
N LYS A 165 -18.39 14.65 -2.63
CA LYS A 165 -17.55 15.80 -3.01
C LYS A 165 -16.43 15.44 -3.99
N GLN A 166 -15.84 14.24 -3.88
CA GLN A 166 -14.84 13.77 -4.85
C GLN A 166 -15.50 13.36 -6.17
N TYR A 167 -16.62 12.64 -6.11
CA TYR A 167 -17.33 12.17 -7.30
C TYR A 167 -17.88 13.33 -8.14
N ARG A 168 -18.47 14.35 -7.48
CA ARG A 168 -18.97 15.57 -8.14
C ARG A 168 -17.87 16.27 -8.94
N LYS A 169 -16.62 16.29 -8.45
CA LYS A 169 -15.46 16.84 -9.17
C LYS A 169 -15.06 15.97 -10.36
N TYR A 170 -15.11 14.64 -10.22
CA TYR A 170 -14.89 13.71 -11.33
C TYR A 170 -15.93 13.90 -12.44
N LYS A 171 -17.22 14.07 -12.08
CA LYS A 171 -18.34 14.28 -13.00
C LYS A 171 -18.29 15.62 -13.77
N LEU A 172 -17.36 16.52 -13.45
CA LEU A 172 -17.08 17.69 -14.29
C LEU A 172 -16.39 17.31 -15.63
N ALA A 173 -15.87 16.10 -15.76
CA ALA A 173 -15.30 15.60 -17.00
C ALA A 173 -16.42 15.25 -18.01
N ALA A 174 -16.30 15.73 -19.24
CA ALA A 174 -17.20 15.34 -20.34
C ALA A 174 -17.13 13.83 -20.63
N GLY A 175 -18.18 13.24 -21.21
CA GLY A 175 -18.32 11.79 -21.40
C GLY A 175 -17.10 11.10 -22.02
N LYS A 176 -16.51 11.68 -23.07
CA LYS A 176 -15.28 11.17 -23.69
C LYS A 176 -14.06 11.18 -22.75
N THR A 177 -13.91 12.23 -21.95
CA THR A 177 -12.84 12.34 -20.96
C THR A 177 -13.08 11.38 -19.79
N ALA A 178 -14.31 11.27 -19.28
CA ALA A 178 -14.70 10.33 -18.24
C ALA A 178 -14.38 8.87 -18.64
N LYS A 179 -14.71 8.49 -19.89
CA LYS A 179 -14.37 7.17 -20.45
C LYS A 179 -12.86 6.91 -20.49
N SER A 180 -12.07 7.92 -20.86
CA SER A 180 -10.60 7.80 -20.86
C SER A 180 -10.03 7.68 -19.43
N ILE A 181 -10.60 8.38 -18.46
CA ILE A 181 -10.24 8.24 -17.03
C ILE A 181 -10.54 6.81 -16.55
N LEU A 182 -11.71 6.26 -16.89
CA LEU A 182 -12.11 4.90 -16.50
C LEU A 182 -11.19 3.84 -17.07
N ILE A 183 -10.80 3.97 -18.35
CA ILE A 183 -9.82 3.07 -18.98
C ILE A 183 -8.47 3.15 -18.24
N SER A 184 -8.03 4.36 -17.89
CA SER A 184 -6.78 4.56 -17.14
C SER A 184 -6.83 3.94 -15.75
N CYS A 185 -7.92 4.13 -15.01
CA CYS A 185 -8.16 3.47 -13.73
C CYS A 185 -8.16 1.94 -13.88
N GLY A 186 -8.95 1.41 -14.82
CA GLY A 186 -9.03 -0.04 -15.08
C GLY A 186 -7.66 -0.64 -15.41
N ALA A 187 -6.86 0.04 -16.23
CA ALA A 187 -5.51 -0.42 -16.58
C ALA A 187 -4.58 -0.55 -15.35
N ARG A 188 -4.67 0.38 -14.38
CA ARG A 188 -3.89 0.28 -13.12
C ARG A 188 -4.34 -0.87 -12.24
N LEU A 189 -5.63 -1.21 -12.27
CA LEU A 189 -6.19 -2.30 -11.49
C LEU A 189 -6.16 -3.65 -12.22
N ALA A 190 -5.68 -3.71 -13.46
CA ALA A 190 -5.57 -4.96 -14.22
C ALA A 190 -4.87 -6.12 -13.46
N PRO A 191 -3.87 -5.90 -12.58
CA PRO A 191 -3.32 -7.00 -11.77
C PRO A 191 -4.37 -7.70 -10.90
N PHE A 192 -5.43 -7.01 -10.48
CA PHE A 192 -6.55 -7.57 -9.72
C PHE A 192 -7.53 -8.38 -10.57
N ASP A 193 -7.30 -8.54 -11.87
CA ASP A 193 -8.00 -9.56 -12.67
C ASP A 193 -7.53 -10.97 -12.32
N ILE A 194 -6.34 -11.08 -11.71
CA ILE A 194 -5.77 -12.34 -11.21
C ILE A 194 -6.53 -12.75 -9.95
N LYS A 195 -7.22 -13.89 -10.02
CA LYS A 195 -8.04 -14.41 -8.92
C LYS A 195 -7.24 -14.53 -7.63
N GLU A 196 -6.01 -15.05 -7.70
CA GLU A 196 -5.16 -15.25 -6.53
C GLU A 196 -4.80 -13.94 -5.82
N LEU A 197 -4.66 -12.83 -6.56
CA LEU A 197 -4.44 -11.51 -5.96
C LEU A 197 -5.70 -10.97 -5.30
N ARG A 198 -6.88 -11.15 -5.94
CA ARG A 198 -8.16 -10.78 -5.33
C ARG A 198 -8.41 -11.54 -4.04
N ASP A 199 -8.20 -12.84 -4.08
CA ASP A 199 -8.34 -13.71 -2.92
C ASP A 199 -7.42 -13.20 -1.79
N LEU A 200 -6.12 -12.97 -2.07
CA LEU A 200 -5.16 -12.41 -1.12
C LEU A 200 -5.64 -11.11 -0.43
N MET A 201 -6.37 -10.26 -1.14
CA MET A 201 -6.76 -8.92 -0.67
C MET A 201 -8.22 -8.80 -0.23
N SER A 202 -8.93 -9.91 -0.09
CA SER A 202 -10.35 -9.95 0.25
C SER A 202 -10.64 -9.63 1.73
N TYR A 203 -9.82 -10.12 2.66
CA TYR A 203 -9.92 -9.85 4.10
C TYR A 203 -8.54 -9.66 4.73
N ASP A 204 -8.47 -9.25 6.00
CA ASP A 204 -7.19 -9.05 6.69
C ASP A 204 -6.91 -10.14 7.72
N GLU A 205 -5.67 -10.61 7.74
CA GLU A 205 -5.14 -11.48 8.80
C GLU A 205 -3.87 -10.91 9.43
N LEU A 206 -3.33 -9.80 8.90
CA LEU A 206 -2.02 -9.30 9.27
C LEU A 206 -2.02 -8.53 10.58
N GLU A 207 -3.12 -7.87 10.94
CA GLU A 207 -3.24 -7.06 12.17
C GLU A 207 -2.08 -6.06 12.29
N LEU A 208 -1.82 -5.27 11.24
CA LEU A 208 -0.61 -4.43 11.11
C LEU A 208 -0.41 -3.45 12.29
N ASP A 209 -1.49 -2.98 12.88
CA ASP A 209 -1.48 -2.06 14.03
C ASP A 209 -0.99 -2.74 15.32
N THR A 210 -0.99 -4.07 15.40
CA THR A 210 -0.60 -4.82 16.61
C THR A 210 0.89 -5.07 16.74
N LEU A 211 1.69 -4.73 15.71
CA LEU A 211 3.13 -4.99 15.69
C LEU A 211 3.89 -4.26 16.81
N GLY A 212 3.39 -3.10 17.25
CA GLY A 212 3.95 -2.33 18.37
C GLY A 212 3.46 -2.76 19.76
N ASP A 213 2.36 -3.52 19.83
CA ASP A 213 1.73 -3.92 21.10
C ASP A 213 2.39 -5.17 21.70
N ARG A 214 2.80 -6.08 20.81
CA ARG A 214 3.30 -7.42 21.17
C ARG A 214 4.34 -7.88 20.17
N LYS A 215 5.28 -8.71 20.61
CA LYS A 215 6.35 -9.26 19.78
C LYS A 215 5.78 -9.99 18.56
N THR A 216 5.96 -9.36 17.39
CA THR A 216 5.45 -9.83 16.10
C THR A 216 6.57 -9.76 15.08
N ALA A 217 6.69 -10.78 14.22
CA ALA A 217 7.61 -10.80 13.11
C ALA A 217 6.81 -10.93 11.80
N LEU A 218 6.79 -9.84 11.03
CA LEU A 218 6.15 -9.76 9.73
C LEU A 218 7.18 -9.97 8.61
N PHE A 219 6.96 -10.98 7.79
CA PHE A 219 7.77 -11.29 6.62
C PHE A 219 7.04 -10.88 5.35
N LEU A 220 7.68 -10.05 4.55
CA LEU A 220 7.22 -9.56 3.26
C LEU A 220 8.07 -10.23 2.18
N ILE A 221 7.57 -11.36 1.66
CA ILE A 221 8.25 -12.16 0.65
C ILE A 221 7.83 -11.64 -0.73
N MET A 222 8.80 -11.21 -1.51
CA MET A 222 8.63 -10.57 -2.81
C MET A 222 9.70 -11.04 -3.78
N SER A 223 9.46 -11.00 -5.10
CA SER A 223 10.47 -11.42 -6.07
C SER A 223 11.56 -10.34 -6.25
N ASP A 224 12.83 -10.75 -6.34
CA ASP A 224 13.96 -9.89 -6.72
C ASP A 224 14.09 -9.72 -8.25
N THR A 225 13.30 -10.48 -9.02
CA THR A 225 13.34 -10.54 -10.49
C THR A 225 12.06 -10.08 -11.16
N ASP A 226 10.95 -10.08 -10.43
CA ASP A 226 9.62 -9.73 -10.93
C ASP A 226 8.99 -8.67 -10.02
N SER A 227 8.67 -7.51 -10.60
CA SER A 227 8.11 -6.37 -9.88
C SER A 227 6.58 -6.29 -9.92
N THR A 228 5.90 -7.23 -10.59
CA THR A 228 4.46 -7.17 -10.89
C THR A 228 3.58 -6.87 -9.67
N PHE A 229 3.90 -7.45 -8.51
CA PHE A 229 3.10 -7.32 -7.28
C PHE A 229 3.76 -6.46 -6.19
N ASN A 230 4.83 -5.73 -6.51
CA ASN A 230 5.55 -4.94 -5.50
C ASN A 230 4.69 -3.79 -4.95
N PHE A 231 3.70 -3.31 -5.72
CA PHE A 231 2.74 -2.32 -5.25
C PHE A 231 1.97 -2.75 -3.99
N VAL A 232 1.68 -4.05 -3.83
CA VAL A 232 1.01 -4.59 -2.64
C VAL A 232 1.89 -4.42 -1.41
N ILE A 233 3.19 -4.72 -1.54
CA ILE A 233 4.18 -4.53 -0.47
C ILE A 233 4.33 -3.05 -0.13
N ALA A 234 4.40 -2.17 -1.14
CA ALA A 234 4.50 -0.72 -0.94
C ALA A 234 3.27 -0.15 -0.22
N MET A 235 2.06 -0.59 -0.60
CA MET A 235 0.81 -0.22 0.06
C MET A 235 0.81 -0.66 1.52
N LEU A 236 1.14 -1.92 1.78
CA LEU A 236 1.21 -2.46 3.14
C LEU A 236 2.20 -1.67 3.99
N GLN A 237 3.42 -1.44 3.50
CA GLN A 237 4.43 -0.71 4.28
C GLN A 237 4.01 0.74 4.54
N SER A 238 3.40 1.41 3.55
CA SER A 238 2.85 2.75 3.72
C SER A 238 1.81 2.78 4.85
N GLN A 239 0.84 1.85 4.85
CA GLN A 239 -0.15 1.77 5.92
C GLN A 239 0.47 1.40 7.26
N LEU A 240 1.34 0.40 7.31
CA LEU A 240 2.03 -0.04 8.52
C LEU A 240 2.74 1.12 9.23
N PHE A 241 3.54 1.91 8.49
CA PHE A 241 4.26 3.02 9.11
C PHE A 241 3.33 4.11 9.63
N ASN A 242 2.24 4.42 8.92
CA ASN A 242 1.26 5.40 9.39
C ASN A 242 0.55 4.89 10.65
N LEU A 243 0.02 3.67 10.62
CA LEU A 243 -0.68 3.05 11.75
C LEU A 243 0.18 3.02 13.01
N LEU A 244 1.43 2.58 12.88
CA LEU A 244 2.33 2.50 14.03
C LEU A 244 2.70 3.89 14.56
N CYS A 245 2.79 4.91 13.71
CA CYS A 245 3.04 6.26 14.18
C CYS A 245 1.84 6.85 14.91
N ASP A 246 0.65 6.75 14.31
CA ASP A 246 -0.60 7.25 14.86
C ASP A 246 -0.89 6.55 16.20
N LYS A 247 -0.72 5.22 16.26
CA LYS A 247 -0.89 4.45 17.49
C LYS A 247 0.11 4.81 18.59
N ALA A 248 1.37 5.06 18.23
CA ALA A 248 2.35 5.53 19.21
C ALA A 248 1.93 6.88 19.82
N ASP A 249 1.50 7.82 18.98
CA ASP A 249 1.15 9.18 19.39
C ASP A 249 -0.17 9.22 20.18
N ASP A 250 -1.20 8.51 19.72
CA ASP A 250 -2.56 8.64 20.22
C ASP A 250 -2.90 7.65 21.36
N GLU A 251 -2.28 6.46 21.38
CA GLU A 251 -2.60 5.41 22.38
C GLU A 251 -1.50 5.23 23.44
N TYR A 252 -0.23 5.47 23.09
CA TYR A 252 0.91 5.14 23.96
C TYR A 252 1.76 6.36 24.39
N GLY A 253 1.24 7.57 24.23
CA GLY A 253 1.91 8.79 24.71
C GLY A 253 3.23 9.09 24.01
N GLY A 254 3.33 8.71 22.73
CA GLY A 254 4.44 9.00 21.83
C GLY A 254 5.39 7.84 21.58
N LYS A 255 5.23 6.66 22.19
CA LYS A 255 6.16 5.51 22.05
C LYS A 255 5.47 4.17 22.09
N LEU A 256 5.72 3.30 21.10
CA LEU A 256 5.20 1.93 21.13
C LEU A 256 5.78 1.12 22.31
N PRO A 257 4.99 0.25 22.96
CA PRO A 257 5.46 -0.61 24.04
C PRO A 257 6.57 -1.58 23.61
N VAL A 258 6.47 -2.10 22.38
CA VAL A 258 7.48 -2.98 21.77
C VAL A 258 8.10 -2.26 20.58
N HIS A 259 9.41 -2.03 20.64
CA HIS A 259 10.13 -1.41 19.53
C HIS A 259 9.97 -2.21 18.23
N VAL A 260 9.60 -1.53 17.15
CA VAL A 260 9.41 -2.15 15.82
C VAL A 260 10.63 -1.87 14.95
N ARG A 261 11.31 -2.94 14.51
CA ARG A 261 12.52 -2.86 13.71
C ARG A 261 12.29 -3.39 12.30
N CYS A 262 12.29 -2.49 11.33
CA CYS A 262 12.19 -2.79 9.90
C CYS A 262 13.58 -3.13 9.33
N LEU A 263 13.77 -4.34 8.82
CA LEU A 263 14.95 -4.81 8.10
C LEU A 263 14.59 -4.91 6.63
N LEU A 264 14.87 -3.84 5.88
CA LEU A 264 14.39 -3.70 4.51
C LEU A 264 15.48 -4.15 3.52
N ASP A 265 15.59 -5.48 3.33
CA ASP A 265 16.42 -6.07 2.28
C ASP A 265 15.89 -5.72 0.89
N GLU A 266 16.83 -5.43 -0.02
CA GLU A 266 16.54 -4.94 -1.37
C GLU A 266 15.51 -3.80 -1.43
N PHE A 267 15.67 -2.80 -0.57
CA PHE A 267 14.74 -1.68 -0.43
C PHE A 267 14.35 -1.02 -1.76
N ALA A 268 15.27 -0.95 -2.71
CA ALA A 268 15.02 -0.37 -4.03
C ALA A 268 13.91 -1.08 -4.83
N ASN A 269 13.65 -2.36 -4.53
CA ASN A 269 12.67 -3.19 -5.23
C ASN A 269 11.26 -3.06 -4.62
N ILE A 270 11.10 -2.56 -3.39
CA ILE A 270 9.80 -2.55 -2.66
C ILE A 270 8.71 -1.74 -3.37
N GLY A 271 9.10 -0.76 -4.20
CA GLY A 271 8.20 0.26 -4.71
C GLY A 271 8.28 1.55 -3.89
N GLN A 272 7.50 2.55 -4.26
CA GLN A 272 7.52 3.87 -3.65
C GLN A 272 6.71 3.89 -2.35
N ILE A 273 7.41 4.08 -1.23
CA ILE A 273 6.79 4.48 0.04
C ILE A 273 6.73 6.01 0.09
N PRO A 274 5.54 6.62 0.13
CA PRO A 274 5.40 8.07 0.13
C PRO A 274 6.16 8.72 1.29
N GLN A 275 6.89 9.80 1.00
CA GLN A 275 7.60 10.62 2.00
C GLN A 275 8.56 9.84 2.92
N PHE A 276 9.09 8.69 2.46
CA PHE A 276 9.95 7.83 3.27
C PHE A 276 11.17 8.55 3.90
N GLU A 277 11.74 9.56 3.23
CA GLU A 277 12.85 10.37 3.78
C GLU A 277 12.44 11.16 5.03
N LYS A 278 11.23 11.70 5.05
CA LYS A 278 10.69 12.40 6.23
C LYS A 278 10.32 11.40 7.30
N LEU A 279 9.72 10.29 6.90
CA LEU A 279 9.29 9.22 7.79
C LEU A 279 10.48 8.65 8.58
N ILE A 280 11.58 8.27 7.93
CA ILE A 280 12.73 7.67 8.62
C ILE A 280 13.37 8.62 9.65
N ALA A 281 13.23 9.94 9.45
CA ALA A 281 13.71 10.95 10.39
C ALA A 281 12.84 11.09 11.64
N THR A 282 11.53 10.78 11.55
CA THR A 282 10.57 11.01 12.64
C THR A 282 10.23 9.75 13.44
N ILE A 283 10.26 8.57 12.80
CA ILE A 283 9.82 7.29 13.40
C ILE A 283 10.62 6.87 14.64
N ARG A 284 11.88 7.30 14.78
CA ARG A 284 12.74 6.92 15.91
C ARG A 284 12.16 7.32 17.25
N SER A 285 11.54 8.49 17.32
CA SER A 285 10.92 9.00 18.56
C SER A 285 9.77 8.11 19.06
N ARG A 286 9.19 7.29 18.17
CA ARG A 286 8.01 6.45 18.38
C ARG A 286 8.33 4.97 18.63
N GLU A 287 9.60 4.64 18.93
CA GLU A 287 10.09 3.25 19.06
C GLU A 287 9.91 2.45 17.76
N ILE A 288 10.21 3.09 16.63
CA ILE A 288 10.26 2.45 15.31
C ILE A 288 11.61 2.77 14.67
N SER A 289 12.25 1.78 14.04
CA SER A 289 13.52 1.95 13.34
C SER A 289 13.55 1.21 12.01
N ALA A 290 14.29 1.73 11.03
CA ALA A 290 14.47 1.08 9.74
C ALA A 290 15.95 0.92 9.39
N SER A 291 16.34 -0.28 8.99
CA SER A 291 17.63 -0.59 8.38
C SER A 291 17.43 -0.83 6.90
N ILE A 292 17.77 0.17 6.09
CA ILE A 292 17.74 0.08 4.62
C ILE A 292 18.95 -0.71 4.15
N ILE A 293 18.74 -1.74 3.35
CA ILE A 293 19.79 -2.60 2.81
C ILE A 293 19.74 -2.52 1.28
N LEU A 294 20.87 -2.16 0.69
CA LEU A 294 21.01 -1.88 -0.73
C LEU A 294 22.19 -2.64 -1.33
N GLN A 295 22.14 -2.89 -2.64
CA GLN A 295 23.27 -3.45 -3.37
C GLN A 295 24.30 -2.37 -3.71
N SER A 296 23.85 -1.16 -4.04
CA SER A 296 24.70 -0.03 -4.40
C SER A 296 24.11 1.31 -3.96
N GLN A 297 24.94 2.36 -3.94
CA GLN A 297 24.44 3.74 -3.76
C GLN A 297 23.60 4.24 -4.95
N SER A 298 23.85 3.72 -6.16
CA SER A 298 23.09 4.12 -7.35
C SER A 298 21.63 3.70 -7.25
N GLN A 299 21.33 2.56 -6.63
CA GLN A 299 19.95 2.14 -6.37
C GLN A 299 19.20 3.15 -5.50
N LEU A 300 19.84 3.69 -4.45
CA LEU A 300 19.23 4.75 -3.64
C LEU A 300 19.01 6.01 -4.49
N LYS A 301 20.00 6.42 -5.28
CA LYS A 301 19.86 7.59 -6.15
C LYS A 301 18.71 7.40 -7.14
N SER A 302 18.57 6.28 -7.84
CA SER A 302 17.46 6.07 -8.76
C SER A 302 16.10 6.06 -8.04
N HIS A 303 16.03 5.39 -6.90
CA HIS A 303 14.82 5.30 -6.09
C HIS A 303 14.40 6.67 -5.51
N LEU A 304 15.36 7.54 -5.17
CA LEU A 304 15.10 8.90 -4.70
C LEU A 304 15.00 9.94 -5.85
N GLN A 305 15.70 9.77 -6.98
CA GLN A 305 15.72 10.71 -8.12
C GLN A 305 14.53 10.52 -9.08
N GLY A 306 13.78 9.41 -8.95
CA GLY A 306 12.39 9.39 -9.39
C GLY A 306 11.54 10.53 -8.77
N ARG A 307 12.06 11.24 -7.74
CA ARG A 307 11.41 12.36 -7.05
C ARG A 307 11.83 13.78 -7.50
N GLY A 308 12.64 13.99 -8.54
CA GLY A 308 12.97 15.39 -8.89
C GLY A 308 13.99 15.63 -9.99
N ARG A 309 13.56 15.59 -11.25
CA ARG A 309 14.09 16.50 -12.27
C ARG A 309 13.06 17.59 -12.53
N ASN A 310 12.92 18.48 -11.55
CA ASN A 310 12.49 19.86 -11.74
C ASN A 310 13.67 20.73 -11.30
N HIS A 311 14.00 21.73 -12.11
CA HIS A 311 15.15 22.66 -12.02
C HIS A 311 16.41 22.23 -12.76
N THR A 312 16.39 22.47 -14.06
CA THR A 312 17.23 23.52 -14.68
C THR A 312 16.38 24.30 -15.66
#